data_AF-A0A7W7Y0V9-F1
#
_entry.id   AF-A0A7W7Y0V9-F1
#
_cell.length_a   1.000
_cell.length_b   1.000
_cell.length_c   1.000
_cell.angle_alpha   90.00
_cell.angle_beta   90.00
_cell.angle_gamma   90.00
#
_symmetry.space_group_name_H-M   'P 1'
#
loop_
_entity.id
_entity.type
_entity.pdbx_description
1 polymer ?
#
loop_
_entity_poly.entity_id
_entity_poly.type
_entity_poly.pdbx_seq_one_letter_code
_entity_poly.pdbx_strand_id
1 'polypeptide(L)'
;MSGFRATSRRSPVNRVRRPCGPGRPTGFTLIELLIAIAVVAILVGIAVPAYTEQAVKARRAEGKAALVEVAARLERCFTRFNAYDAPACQAAVNVASENGWYLVSAPTLTASAYTLNATPQRAQARDDTRCGTLTLTHTGVRGQSLTPPAGYACW
;
A
#
# COMPACT_ATOMS: atom_id res chain seq x y z
N MET A 1 -31.37 -82.67 -45.84
CA MET A 1 -30.37 -81.63 -45.51
C MET A 1 -30.94 -80.85 -44.34
N SER A 2 -30.66 -81.32 -43.11
CA SER A 2 -29.61 -80.81 -42.23
C SER A 2 -29.86 -79.36 -41.79
N GLY A 3 -30.30 -79.18 -40.55
CA GLY A 3 -30.51 -77.89 -39.91
C GLY A 3 -30.34 -78.03 -38.40
N PHE A 4 -29.14 -77.72 -37.94
CA PHE A 4 -28.56 -77.99 -36.62
C PHE A 4 -29.16 -77.08 -35.52
N ARG A 5 -29.22 -77.60 -34.29
CA ARG A 5 -29.61 -76.91 -33.05
C ARG A 5 -28.67 -75.75 -32.71
N ALA A 6 -29.20 -74.70 -32.05
CA ALA A 6 -28.46 -73.94 -31.05
C ALA A 6 -29.42 -73.25 -30.05
N THR A 7 -29.74 -73.92 -28.95
CA THR A 7 -30.35 -73.29 -27.77
C THR A 7 -29.25 -72.56 -27.00
N SER A 8 -29.15 -71.24 -27.13
CA SER A 8 -28.20 -70.44 -26.35
C SER A 8 -28.72 -70.27 -24.92
N ARG A 9 -28.17 -71.05 -23.97
CA ARG A 9 -28.30 -70.76 -22.54
C ARG A 9 -27.45 -69.54 -22.22
N ARG A 10 -28.09 -68.42 -21.83
CA ARG A 10 -27.39 -67.26 -21.25
C ARG A 10 -27.12 -67.51 -19.78
N SER A 11 -25.84 -67.57 -19.41
CA SER A 11 -25.39 -67.63 -18.02
C SER A 11 -25.48 -66.24 -17.36
N PRO A 12 -25.88 -66.13 -16.09
CA PRO A 12 -25.84 -64.86 -15.38
C PRO A 12 -24.39 -64.52 -15.00
N VAL A 13 -23.90 -63.36 -15.43
CA VAL A 13 -22.59 -62.84 -15.02
C VAL A 13 -22.73 -62.21 -13.63
N ASN A 14 -22.37 -62.97 -12.59
CA ASN A 14 -22.32 -62.48 -11.21
C ASN A 14 -21.09 -61.59 -11.02
N ARG A 15 -21.28 -60.26 -11.02
CA ARG A 15 -20.19 -59.28 -10.90
C ARG A 15 -19.84 -59.08 -9.42
N VAL A 16 -18.83 -59.79 -8.94
CA VAL A 16 -18.26 -59.58 -7.59
C VAL A 16 -17.70 -58.14 -7.52
N ARG A 17 -18.35 -57.26 -6.73
CA ARG A 17 -17.81 -55.94 -6.42
C ARG A 17 -16.57 -56.12 -5.55
N ARG A 18 -15.38 -55.89 -6.11
CA ARG A 18 -14.15 -55.81 -5.33
C ARG A 18 -14.25 -54.56 -4.44
N PRO A 19 -14.09 -54.67 -3.11
CA PRO A 19 -14.01 -53.51 -2.26
C PRO A 19 -12.78 -52.71 -2.68
N CYS A 20 -12.97 -51.45 -3.06
CA CYS A 20 -11.86 -50.50 -3.10
C CYS A 20 -11.33 -50.44 -1.66
N GLY A 21 -10.13 -50.99 -1.44
CA GLY A 21 -9.49 -50.94 -0.13
C GLY A 21 -9.37 -49.50 0.35
N PRO A 22 -9.41 -49.24 1.67
CA PRO A 22 -9.31 -47.89 2.20
C PRO A 22 -8.02 -47.26 1.67
N GLY A 23 -8.15 -46.18 0.89
CA GLY A 23 -7.02 -45.38 0.48
C GLY A 23 -6.27 -44.96 1.73
N ARG A 24 -4.97 -45.25 1.78
CA ARG A 24 -4.12 -44.82 2.90
C ARG A 24 -4.28 -43.30 3.04
N PRO A 25 -4.59 -42.77 4.23
CA PRO A 25 -4.58 -41.32 4.41
C PRO A 25 -3.17 -40.82 4.10
N THR A 26 -3.05 -39.99 3.06
CA THR A 26 -1.83 -39.27 2.72
C THR A 26 -1.69 -38.12 3.71
N GLY A 27 -0.85 -38.32 4.73
CA GLY A 27 -0.49 -37.27 5.67
C GLY A 27 0.70 -36.45 5.16
N PHE A 28 0.73 -35.16 5.50
CA PHE A 28 1.91 -34.31 5.32
C PHE A 28 3.06 -34.82 6.18
N THR A 29 4.28 -34.79 5.63
CA THR A 29 5.49 -35.15 6.39
C THR A 29 6.00 -33.95 7.19
N LEU A 30 6.67 -34.19 8.32
CA LEU A 30 7.29 -33.12 9.10
C LEU A 30 8.36 -32.36 8.29
N ILE A 31 9.09 -33.07 7.43
CA ILE A 31 10.11 -32.45 6.57
C ILE A 31 9.47 -31.54 5.50
N GLU A 32 8.31 -31.90 4.98
CA GLU A 32 7.57 -31.08 4.02
C GLU A 32 7.07 -29.79 4.66
N LEU A 33 6.61 -29.86 5.91
CA LEU A 33 6.27 -28.65 6.67
C LEU A 33 7.50 -27.77 6.94
N LEU A 34 8.65 -28.37 7.31
CA LEU A 34 9.89 -27.62 7.55
C LEU A 34 10.37 -26.87 6.29
N ILE A 35 10.27 -27.50 5.12
CA ILE A 35 10.62 -26.86 3.85
C ILE A 35 9.60 -25.75 3.53
N ALA A 36 8.31 -25.99 3.73
CA ALA A 36 7.27 -24.98 3.47
C ALA A 36 7.48 -23.72 4.31
N ILE A 37 7.73 -23.84 5.62
CA ILE A 37 7.99 -22.67 6.47
C ILE A 37 9.29 -21.96 6.10
N ALA A 38 10.32 -22.71 5.66
CA ALA A 38 11.58 -22.12 5.23
C ALA A 38 11.38 -21.23 4.00
N VAL A 39 10.59 -21.69 3.02
CA VAL A 39 10.23 -20.90 1.83
C VAL A 39 9.43 -19.66 2.22
N VAL A 40 8.42 -19.82 3.08
CA VAL A 40 7.60 -18.68 3.54
C VAL A 40 8.45 -17.63 4.26
N ALA A 41 9.40 -18.05 5.11
CA ALA A 41 10.28 -17.13 5.82
C ALA A 41 11.13 -16.27 4.86
N ILE A 42 11.67 -16.88 3.80
CA ILE A 42 12.43 -16.17 2.76
C ILE A 42 11.54 -15.15 2.03
N LEU A 43 10.33 -15.57 1.64
CA LEU A 43 9.38 -14.69 0.95
C LEU A 43 8.99 -13.49 1.82
N VAL A 44 8.65 -13.72 3.08
CA VAL A 44 8.27 -12.67 4.04
C VAL A 44 9.40 -11.66 4.24
N GLY A 45 10.66 -12.12 4.32
CA GLY A 45 11.83 -11.25 4.48
C GLY A 45 11.98 -10.21 3.37
N ILE A 46 11.55 -10.51 2.16
CA ILE A 46 11.60 -9.58 1.00
C ILE A 46 10.28 -8.82 0.84
N ALA A 47 9.14 -9.51 1.02
CA ALA A 47 7.83 -8.96 0.73
C ALA A 47 7.44 -7.82 1.69
N VAL A 48 7.74 -7.95 2.98
CA VAL A 48 7.37 -6.95 3.99
C VAL A 48 8.04 -5.58 3.74
N PRO A 49 9.38 -5.47 3.64
CA PRO A 49 10.00 -4.16 3.38
C PRO A 49 9.63 -3.59 2.01
N ALA A 50 9.39 -4.44 1.01
CA ALA A 50 8.93 -3.97 -0.30
C ALA A 50 7.53 -3.35 -0.24
N TYR A 51 6.61 -3.97 0.51
CA TYR A 51 5.25 -3.45 0.67
C TYR A 51 5.21 -2.15 1.48
N THR A 52 5.98 -2.07 2.57
CA THR A 52 6.02 -0.85 3.40
C THR A 52 6.54 0.35 2.62
N GLU A 53 7.55 0.18 1.77
CA GLU A 53 8.06 1.25 0.89
C GLU A 53 6.99 1.77 -0.08
N GLN A 54 6.18 0.89 -0.66
CA GLN A 54 5.07 1.32 -1.54
C GLN A 54 3.99 2.06 -0.75
N ALA A 55 3.65 1.58 0.45
CA ALA A 55 2.71 2.27 1.33
C ALA A 55 3.22 3.66 1.71
N VAL A 56 4.50 3.80 2.08
CA VAL A 56 5.15 5.08 2.39
C VAL A 56 5.11 6.03 1.20
N LYS A 57 5.32 5.53 -0.03
CA LYS A 57 5.22 6.34 -1.25
C LYS A 57 3.81 6.84 -1.51
N ALA A 58 2.79 5.98 -1.33
CA ALA A 58 1.39 6.37 -1.48
C ALA A 58 0.98 7.44 -0.45
N ARG A 59 1.35 7.23 0.83
CA ARG A 59 1.10 8.21 1.90
C ARG A 59 1.82 9.54 1.66
N ARG A 60 3.05 9.53 1.10
CA ARG A 60 3.74 10.76 0.67
C ARG A 60 2.97 11.51 -0.41
N ALA A 61 2.37 10.80 -1.38
CA ALA A 61 1.56 11.45 -2.40
C ALA A 61 0.36 12.19 -1.78
N GLU A 62 -0.26 11.61 -0.74
CA GLU A 62 -1.31 12.27 0.03
C GLU A 62 -0.81 13.54 0.74
N GLY A 63 0.37 13.48 1.38
CA GLY A 63 0.99 14.66 1.99
C GLY A 63 1.29 15.78 0.99
N LYS A 64 1.76 15.42 -0.21
CA LYS A 64 1.99 16.37 -1.31
C LYS A 64 0.69 17.00 -1.80
N ALA A 65 -0.37 16.21 -1.95
CA ALA A 65 -1.68 16.70 -2.35
C ALA A 65 -2.22 17.71 -1.32
N ALA A 66 -2.10 17.40 -0.03
CA ALA A 66 -2.51 18.30 1.04
C ALA A 66 -1.70 19.62 1.04
N LEU A 67 -0.39 19.57 0.76
CA LEU A 67 0.43 20.79 0.61
C LEU A 67 -0.06 21.68 -0.54
N VAL A 68 -0.31 21.08 -1.70
CA VAL A 68 -0.76 21.81 -2.89
C VAL A 68 -2.16 22.40 -2.67
N GLU A 69 -3.03 21.68 -1.97
CA GLU A 69 -4.36 22.17 -1.62
C GLU A 69 -4.30 23.39 -0.71
N VAL A 70 -3.50 23.34 0.36
CA VAL A 70 -3.31 24.48 1.28
C VAL A 70 -2.63 25.65 0.57
N ALA A 71 -1.63 25.39 -0.27
CA ALA A 71 -1.02 26.42 -1.12
C ALA A 71 -2.06 27.12 -2.01
N ALA A 72 -2.91 26.35 -2.71
CA ALA A 72 -3.97 26.92 -3.54
C ALA A 72 -5.00 27.75 -2.73
N ARG A 73 -5.26 27.38 -1.47
CA ARG A 73 -6.10 28.18 -0.55
C ARG A 73 -5.42 29.51 -0.20
N LEU A 74 -4.13 29.49 0.09
CA LEU A 74 -3.33 30.68 0.36
C LEU A 74 -3.26 31.62 -0.85
N GLU A 75 -3.08 31.09 -2.06
CA GLU A 75 -3.09 31.91 -3.30
C GLU A 75 -4.43 32.62 -3.52
N ARG A 76 -5.55 31.95 -3.23
CA ARG A 76 -6.88 32.58 -3.27
C ARG A 76 -7.00 33.71 -2.25
N CYS A 77 -6.41 33.56 -1.08
CA CYS A 77 -6.39 34.62 -0.07
C CYS A 77 -5.56 35.82 -0.52
N PHE A 78 -4.38 35.59 -1.08
CA PHE A 78 -3.56 36.67 -1.62
C PHE A 78 -4.29 37.42 -2.74
N THR A 79 -4.95 36.68 -3.65
CA THR A 79 -5.75 37.29 -4.73
C THR A 79 -6.89 38.17 -4.21
N ARG A 80 -7.51 37.81 -3.06
CA ARG A 80 -8.65 38.53 -2.51
C ARG A 80 -8.27 39.68 -1.57
N PHE A 81 -7.20 39.52 -0.81
CA PHE A 81 -6.85 40.40 0.30
C PHE A 81 -5.46 41.02 0.20
N ASN A 82 -4.69 40.71 -0.86
CA ASN A 82 -3.29 41.09 -1.06
C ASN A 82 -2.35 40.66 0.08
N ALA A 83 -2.75 39.66 0.85
CA ALA A 83 -1.96 39.10 1.94
C ALA A 83 -2.32 37.62 2.20
N TYR A 84 -1.31 36.78 2.45
CA TYR A 84 -1.54 35.37 2.82
C TYR A 84 -2.03 35.19 4.27
N ASP A 85 -1.66 36.11 5.17
CA ASP A 85 -1.98 36.10 6.60
C ASP A 85 -3.16 37.03 6.97
N ALA A 86 -3.92 37.49 5.98
CA ALA A 86 -5.07 38.38 6.20
C ALA A 86 -6.04 37.75 7.22
N PRO A 87 -6.53 38.48 8.25
CA PRO A 87 -7.46 37.92 9.23
C PRO A 87 -8.77 37.39 8.63
N ALA A 88 -9.20 37.96 7.50
CA ALA A 88 -10.37 37.52 6.74
C ALA A 88 -10.10 36.29 5.84
N CYS A 89 -8.84 35.89 5.69
CA CYS A 89 -8.44 34.67 5.01
C CYS A 89 -8.49 33.49 5.98
N GLN A 90 -9.40 32.54 5.73
CA GLN A 90 -9.42 31.26 6.42
C GLN A 90 -8.81 30.16 5.54
N ALA A 91 -7.51 30.28 5.21
CA ALA A 91 -6.83 29.27 4.39
C ALA A 91 -6.78 27.87 5.04
N ALA A 92 -7.20 27.74 6.32
CA ALA A 92 -7.13 26.54 7.14
C ALA A 92 -5.71 25.93 7.10
N VAL A 93 -4.87 26.43 7.99
CA VAL A 93 -3.56 25.83 8.31
C VAL A 93 -3.72 24.84 9.45
N ASN A 94 -2.76 23.92 9.63
CA ASN A 94 -2.84 22.80 10.59
C ASN A 94 -3.93 21.79 10.22
N VAL A 95 -3.97 21.43 8.93
CA VAL A 95 -4.95 20.48 8.37
C VAL A 95 -4.29 19.12 8.22
N ALA A 96 -4.97 18.08 8.67
CA ALA A 96 -4.55 16.71 8.44
C ALA A 96 -4.79 16.33 6.97
N SER A 97 -3.90 15.53 6.40
CA SER A 97 -4.15 14.87 5.12
C SER A 97 -5.36 13.95 5.23
N GLU A 98 -5.95 13.55 4.09
CA GLU A 98 -7.20 12.79 4.01
C GLU A 98 -7.30 11.62 5.01
N ASN A 99 -6.24 10.82 5.13
CA ASN A 99 -6.17 9.66 6.03
C ASN A 99 -5.36 9.93 7.31
N GLY A 100 -4.92 11.18 7.52
CA GLY A 100 -4.16 11.61 8.69
C GLY A 100 -2.73 11.08 8.74
N TRP A 101 -2.12 10.79 7.58
CA TRP A 101 -0.71 10.40 7.49
C TRP A 101 0.24 11.60 7.56
N TYR A 102 -0.26 12.79 7.25
CA TYR A 102 0.49 14.03 7.35
C TYR A 102 -0.34 15.11 8.06
N LEU A 103 0.34 15.99 8.78
CA LEU A 103 -0.23 17.25 9.27
C LEU A 103 0.46 18.40 8.55
N VAL A 104 -0.32 19.21 7.85
CA VAL A 104 0.16 20.38 7.09
C VAL A 104 0.11 21.62 7.98
N SER A 105 1.26 22.17 8.31
CA SER A 105 1.40 23.43 9.07
C SER A 105 2.12 24.50 8.25
N ALA A 106 1.98 25.75 8.66
CA ALA A 106 2.64 26.90 8.04
C ALA A 106 3.60 27.56 9.05
N PRO A 107 4.82 27.01 9.26
CA PRO A 107 5.81 27.61 10.19
C PRO A 107 6.20 29.05 9.82
N THR A 108 6.06 29.41 8.55
CA THR A 108 6.20 30.79 8.09
C THR A 108 4.94 31.15 7.32
N LEU A 109 4.25 32.18 7.79
CA LEU A 109 3.08 32.75 7.15
C LEU A 109 3.10 34.25 7.41
N THR A 110 3.34 35.03 6.36
CA THR A 110 3.37 36.49 6.39
C THR A 110 2.53 37.02 5.22
N ALA A 111 2.28 38.32 5.17
CA ALA A 111 1.52 38.94 4.08
C ALA A 111 2.00 38.53 2.67
N SER A 112 3.32 38.39 2.45
CA SER A 112 3.89 38.16 1.11
C SER A 112 4.63 36.83 0.95
N ALA A 113 4.73 36.00 1.98
CA ALA A 113 5.44 34.74 1.88
C ALA A 113 4.83 33.66 2.79
N TYR A 114 4.95 32.42 2.35
CA TYR A 114 4.70 31.26 3.19
C TYR A 114 5.70 30.13 2.93
N THR A 115 5.85 29.30 3.96
CA THR A 115 6.47 27.98 3.91
C THR A 115 5.53 27.00 4.57
N LEU A 116 5.09 26.00 3.82
CA LEU A 116 4.24 24.91 4.30
C LEU A 116 5.10 23.69 4.59
N ASN A 117 4.77 22.98 5.68
CA ASN A 117 5.39 21.73 6.09
C ASN A 117 4.32 20.64 6.19
N ALA A 118 4.46 19.54 5.45
CA ALA A 118 3.74 18.31 5.70
C ALA A 118 4.58 17.42 6.61
N THR A 119 4.23 17.40 7.89
CA THR A 119 4.90 16.57 8.90
C THR A 119 4.29 15.16 8.92
N PRO A 120 5.07 14.08 8.76
CA PRO A 120 4.54 12.73 8.78
C PRO A 120 4.00 12.38 10.17
N GLN A 121 2.94 11.57 10.19
CA GLN A 121 2.21 11.15 11.38
C GLN A 121 2.09 9.62 11.42
N ARG A 122 1.78 9.07 12.60
CA ARG A 122 1.48 7.63 12.77
C ARG A 122 2.59 6.73 12.19
N ALA A 123 2.21 5.67 11.48
CA ALA A 123 3.16 4.75 10.84
C ALA A 123 4.07 5.47 9.85
N GLN A 124 3.59 6.51 9.14
CA GLN A 124 4.42 7.28 8.22
C GLN A 124 5.62 7.93 8.91
N ALA A 125 5.47 8.42 10.14
CA ALA A 125 6.56 9.02 10.90
C ALA A 125 7.67 8.02 11.27
N ARG A 126 7.34 6.72 11.34
CA ARG A 126 8.30 5.64 11.63
C ARG A 126 8.86 5.01 10.36
N ASP A 127 8.00 4.80 9.36
CA ASP A 127 8.31 4.07 8.14
C ASP A 127 9.08 4.95 7.11
N ASP A 128 8.81 6.28 7.08
CA ASP A 128 9.49 7.22 6.17
C ASP A 128 10.86 7.66 6.71
N THR A 129 11.82 6.75 6.62
CA THR A 129 13.21 6.95 7.08
C THR A 129 14.06 7.79 6.12
N ARG A 130 13.56 8.15 4.93
CA ARG A 130 14.35 8.78 3.86
C ARG A 130 13.97 10.22 3.57
N CYS A 131 12.70 10.60 3.74
CA CYS A 131 12.21 11.93 3.35
C CYS A 131 11.81 12.78 4.55
N GLY A 132 11.07 12.21 5.50
CA GLY A 132 10.56 12.95 6.66
C GLY A 132 9.55 14.03 6.25
N THR A 133 9.69 15.23 6.81
CA THR A 133 8.80 16.36 6.56
C THR A 133 9.01 16.91 5.16
N LEU A 134 7.94 17.02 4.36
CA LEU A 134 7.97 17.64 3.05
C LEU A 134 7.66 19.13 3.16
N THR A 135 8.35 19.98 2.39
CA THR A 135 8.20 21.44 2.45
C THR A 135 7.85 22.04 1.09
N LEU A 136 6.98 23.05 1.09
CA LEU A 136 6.59 23.81 -0.10
C LEU A 136 6.54 25.31 0.22
N THR A 137 7.30 26.12 -0.52
CA THR A 137 7.28 27.58 -0.38
C THR A 137 6.30 28.23 -1.38
N HIS A 138 5.96 29.50 -1.14
CA HIS A 138 5.18 30.33 -2.07
C HIS A 138 5.81 30.47 -3.47
N THR A 139 7.14 30.34 -3.59
CA THR A 139 7.84 30.33 -4.88
C THR A 139 7.85 28.95 -5.57
N GLY A 140 7.20 27.95 -4.98
CA GLY A 140 7.16 26.59 -5.52
C GLY A 140 8.42 25.76 -5.23
N VAL A 141 9.32 26.23 -4.37
CA VAL A 141 10.49 25.45 -3.95
C VAL A 141 10.00 24.29 -3.09
N ARG A 142 10.36 23.08 -3.51
CA ARG A 142 10.04 21.81 -2.86
C ARG A 142 11.26 21.31 -2.11
N GLY A 143 11.06 20.84 -0.90
CA GLY A 143 12.15 20.32 -0.08
C GLY A 143 11.70 19.23 0.89
N GLN A 144 12.66 18.68 1.61
CA GLN A 144 12.40 17.65 2.60
C GLN A 144 13.39 17.79 3.77
N SER A 145 13.02 17.28 4.95
CA SER A 145 13.88 17.41 6.14
C SER A 145 15.02 16.41 6.21
N LEU A 146 14.91 15.27 5.52
CA LEU A 146 15.94 14.22 5.51
C LEU A 146 16.66 14.17 4.16
N THR A 147 17.90 13.66 4.19
CA THR A 147 18.73 13.49 2.99
C THR A 147 18.57 12.06 2.45
N PRO A 148 17.83 11.86 1.35
CA PRO A 148 17.70 10.54 0.75
C PRO A 148 18.99 10.12 0.03
N PRO A 149 19.20 8.82 -0.22
CA PRO A 149 20.27 8.34 -1.07
C PRO A 149 20.19 8.93 -2.49
N ALA A 150 21.33 8.99 -3.17
CA ALA A 150 21.42 9.49 -4.54
C ALA A 150 20.43 8.76 -5.47
N GLY A 151 19.67 9.53 -6.27
CA GLY A 151 18.67 9.00 -7.20
C GLY A 151 17.31 8.68 -6.58
N TYR A 152 17.12 8.85 -5.27
CA TYR A 152 15.81 8.67 -4.62
C TYR A 152 15.05 10.00 -4.53
N ALA A 153 13.88 10.07 -5.16
CA ALA A 153 13.04 11.26 -5.16
C ALA A 153 11.98 11.23 -4.04
N CYS A 154 12.01 12.26 -3.19
CA CYS A 154 10.97 12.48 -2.19
C CYS A 154 9.76 13.20 -2.76
N TRP A 155 9.97 14.09 -3.73
CA TRP A 155 8.97 14.90 -4.42
C TRP A 155 8.56 14.33 -5.77
#